data_AF-A0AAW2P4X7-F1
#
_entry.id   AF-A0AAW2P4X7-F1
#
_cell.length_a   1.000
_cell.length_b   1.000
_cell.length_c   1.000
_cell.angle_alpha   90.00
_cell.angle_beta   90.00
_cell.angle_gamma   90.00
#
_symmetry.space_group_name_H-M   'P 1'
#
loop_
_entity.id
_entity.type
_entity.pdbx_description
1 polymer ?
#
loop_
_entity_poly.entity_id
_entity_poly.type
_entity_poly.pdbx_seq_one_letter_code
_entity_poly.pdbx_strand_id
1 'polypeptide(L)'
;MAEEKAFLEFGEREAQILAARDVGKLSTMQKQRLAENGLISPLVFMLQTQDYESVEAALFALLNLAFGSERNKLRIAQSGAIPAILKILQWRNESLLELALAALLILSSCSGNKPEIASSGAVQLLIQLLPSEFLKWAATRVLVEAVDGTGPCKEHAVGILVQICRSCRDRYRGMILREGAMPGLLQLSVDGSRQAREKAKALLFLLRDCSHGGSSRVKQSKRVLFEEVMRQIDGGGRAGTSIQLVEEMIAKLRT
;
A
#
# COMPACT_ATOMS: atom_id res chain seq x y z
N MET A 1 27.80 18.90 2.01
CA MET A 1 26.80 18.87 3.10
C MET A 1 25.97 20.16 3.16
N ALA A 2 26.57 21.34 3.36
CA ALA A 2 25.84 22.62 3.29
C ALA A 2 25.61 23.08 1.84
N GLU A 3 26.56 22.77 0.95
CA GLU A 3 26.53 23.16 -0.46
C GLU A 3 25.39 22.50 -1.25
N GLU A 4 25.15 21.19 -1.10
CA GLU A 4 24.08 20.49 -1.84
C GLU A 4 22.69 21.07 -1.54
N LYS A 5 22.43 21.42 -0.28
CA LYS A 5 21.18 22.09 0.11
C LYS A 5 21.08 23.49 -0.51
N ALA A 6 22.16 24.26 -0.47
CA ALA A 6 22.19 25.61 -1.04
C ALA A 6 21.97 25.58 -2.56
N PHE A 7 22.53 24.60 -3.27
CA PHE A 7 22.27 24.41 -4.70
C PHE A 7 20.81 24.02 -4.99
N LEU A 8 20.19 23.20 -4.14
CA LEU A 8 18.77 22.86 -4.29
C LEU A 8 17.83 24.04 -4.00
N GLU A 9 18.18 24.92 -3.05
CA GLU A 9 17.34 26.05 -2.64
C GLU A 9 17.53 27.29 -3.53
N PHE A 10 18.76 27.59 -3.94
CA PHE A 10 19.11 28.84 -4.60
C PHE A 10 19.85 28.66 -5.94
N GLY A 11 20.16 27.43 -6.33
CA GLY A 11 20.81 27.15 -7.60
C GLY A 11 19.88 27.37 -8.80
N GLU A 12 20.49 27.64 -9.96
CA GLU A 12 19.78 27.61 -11.23
C GLU A 12 19.27 26.19 -11.54
N ARG A 13 18.32 26.08 -12.47
CA ARG A 13 17.66 24.81 -12.83
C ARG A 13 18.65 23.64 -12.99
N GLU A 14 19.72 23.84 -13.76
CA GLU A 14 20.71 22.79 -14.00
C GLU A 14 21.48 22.40 -12.72
N ALA A 15 21.82 23.37 -11.89
CA ALA A 15 22.49 23.13 -10.61
C ALA A 15 21.57 22.35 -9.63
N GLN A 16 20.27 22.65 -9.61
CA GLN A 16 19.29 21.91 -8.81
C GLN A 16 19.17 20.45 -9.26
N ILE A 17 19.08 20.22 -10.59
CA ILE A 17 19.00 18.87 -11.17
C ILE A 17 20.26 18.06 -10.87
N LEU A 18 21.44 18.66 -11.04
CA LEU A 18 22.72 18.01 -10.75
C LEU A 18 22.84 17.68 -9.26
N ALA A 19 22.51 18.63 -8.37
CA ALA A 19 22.54 18.40 -6.93
C ALA A 19 21.60 17.26 -6.52
N ALA A 20 20.39 17.20 -7.08
CA ALA A 20 19.46 16.10 -6.82
C ALA A 20 20.01 14.74 -7.30
N ARG A 21 20.61 14.69 -8.50
CA ARG A 21 21.24 13.47 -9.03
C ARG A 21 22.41 13.00 -8.17
N ASP A 22 23.18 13.93 -7.62
CA ASP A 22 24.35 13.61 -6.79
C ASP A 22 23.99 12.98 -5.44
N VAL A 23 22.78 13.23 -4.91
CA VAL A 23 22.26 12.55 -3.70
C VAL A 23 22.34 11.02 -3.83
N GLY A 24 22.16 10.48 -5.03
CA GLY A 24 22.23 9.04 -5.30
C GLY A 24 23.62 8.44 -5.03
N LYS A 25 24.69 9.21 -5.25
CA LYS A 25 26.09 8.79 -5.15
C LYS A 25 26.61 8.73 -3.70
N LEU A 26 25.83 9.25 -2.76
CA LEU A 26 26.25 9.38 -1.36
C LEU A 26 26.10 8.07 -0.58
N SER A 27 26.94 7.91 0.46
CA SER A 27 26.82 6.81 1.41
C SER A 27 25.55 6.90 2.27
N THR A 28 25.13 5.79 2.87
CA THR A 28 23.97 5.73 3.77
C THR A 28 24.06 6.74 4.93
N MET A 29 25.26 6.91 5.52
CA MET A 29 25.50 7.89 6.59
C MET A 29 25.32 9.33 6.11
N GLN A 30 25.81 9.67 4.91
CA GLN A 30 25.65 11.00 4.33
C GLN A 30 24.18 11.28 4.00
N LYS A 31 23.49 10.31 3.38
CA LYS A 31 22.04 10.39 3.08
C LYS A 31 21.23 10.67 4.35
N GLN A 32 21.54 10.00 5.46
CA GLN A 32 20.88 10.24 6.75
C GLN A 32 21.10 11.66 7.26
N ARG A 33 22.34 12.16 7.24
CA ARG A 33 22.67 13.52 7.70
C ARG A 33 22.03 14.59 6.82
N LEU A 34 21.95 14.38 5.50
CA LEU A 34 21.28 15.33 4.60
C LEU A 34 19.77 15.40 4.86
N ALA A 35 19.13 14.25 5.08
CA ALA A 35 17.73 14.20 5.52
C ALA A 35 17.52 14.89 6.87
N GLU A 36 18.52 14.88 7.75
CA GLU A 36 18.53 15.62 9.02
C GLU A 36 18.69 17.13 8.85
N ASN A 37 19.46 17.56 7.87
CA ASN A 37 19.72 18.98 7.59
C ASN A 37 18.62 19.66 6.76
N GLY A 38 17.50 18.96 6.51
CA GLY A 38 16.32 19.51 5.82
C GLY A 38 16.41 19.48 4.30
N LEU A 39 17.30 18.68 3.70
CA LEU A 39 17.43 18.55 2.24
C LEU A 39 16.16 17.96 1.56
N ILE A 40 15.31 17.29 2.33
CA ILE A 40 14.06 16.71 1.83
C ILE A 40 13.10 17.80 1.32
N SER A 41 12.98 18.93 2.01
CA SER A 41 11.99 19.97 1.65
C SER A 41 12.25 20.59 0.26
N PRO A 42 13.50 20.96 -0.09
CA PRO A 42 13.82 21.41 -1.45
C PRO A 42 13.50 20.36 -2.53
N LEU A 43 13.79 19.07 -2.27
CA LEU A 43 13.44 18.01 -3.21
C LEU A 43 11.92 17.86 -3.40
N VAL A 44 11.13 17.99 -2.33
CA VAL A 44 9.67 17.98 -2.44
C VAL A 44 9.15 19.20 -3.18
N PHE A 45 9.78 20.35 -3.03
CA PHE A 45 9.45 21.54 -3.82
C PHE A 45 9.69 21.31 -5.32
N MET A 46 10.80 20.65 -5.69
CA MET A 46 11.06 20.28 -7.08
C MET A 46 9.97 19.39 -7.68
N LEU A 47 9.34 18.49 -6.90
CA LEU A 47 8.21 17.66 -7.35
C LEU A 47 6.97 18.48 -7.77
N GLN A 48 6.86 19.72 -7.31
CA GLN A 48 5.72 20.59 -7.59
C GLN A 48 5.93 21.48 -8.82
N THR A 49 7.15 21.51 -9.35
CA THR A 49 7.48 22.21 -10.60
C THR A 49 6.82 21.51 -11.79
N GLN A 50 6.62 22.18 -12.92
CA GLN A 50 6.13 21.54 -14.16
C GLN A 50 7.26 21.06 -15.08
N ASP A 51 8.47 20.90 -14.54
CA ASP A 51 9.65 20.49 -15.29
C ASP A 51 9.93 19.00 -15.08
N TYR A 52 9.71 18.19 -16.13
CA TYR A 52 9.84 16.75 -16.04
C TYR A 52 11.22 16.28 -15.59
N GLU A 53 12.30 16.96 -16.01
CA GLU A 53 13.66 16.57 -15.64
C GLU A 53 13.95 16.85 -14.17
N SER A 54 13.52 18.01 -13.66
CA SER A 54 13.61 18.35 -12.24
C SER A 54 12.81 17.39 -11.37
N VAL A 55 11.58 17.05 -11.80
CA VAL A 55 10.73 16.09 -11.09
C VAL A 55 11.35 14.70 -11.08
N GLU A 56 11.90 14.23 -12.19
CA GLU A 56 12.59 12.95 -12.29
C GLU A 56 13.79 12.89 -11.34
N ALA A 57 14.66 13.92 -11.38
CA ALA A 57 15.82 14.01 -10.51
C ALA A 57 15.43 14.01 -9.03
N ALA A 58 14.38 14.75 -8.67
CA ALA A 58 13.86 14.82 -7.31
C ALA A 58 13.26 13.48 -6.83
N LEU A 59 12.47 12.80 -7.67
CA LEU A 59 11.94 11.47 -7.35
C LEU A 59 13.08 10.46 -7.13
N PHE A 60 14.10 10.48 -7.98
CA PHE A 60 15.26 9.60 -7.85
C PHE A 60 16.07 9.89 -6.58
N ALA A 61 16.26 11.16 -6.23
CA ALA A 61 16.91 11.57 -5.00
C ALA A 61 16.13 11.10 -3.74
N LEU A 62 14.81 11.30 -3.73
CA LEU A 62 13.93 10.86 -2.63
C LEU A 62 13.92 9.34 -2.48
N LEU A 63 13.87 8.59 -3.60
CA LEU A 63 14.02 7.14 -3.62
C LEU A 63 15.32 6.70 -2.94
N ASN A 64 16.43 7.33 -3.31
CA ASN A 64 17.75 7.04 -2.75
C ASN A 64 17.85 7.36 -1.25
N LEU A 65 17.20 8.44 -0.80
CA LEU A 65 17.14 8.81 0.62
C LEU A 65 16.27 7.84 1.43
N ALA A 66 15.17 7.36 0.84
CA ALA A 66 14.23 6.45 1.47
C ALA A 66 14.74 4.99 1.53
N PHE A 67 15.54 4.57 0.54
CA PHE A 67 16.02 3.19 0.46
C PHE A 67 16.88 2.82 1.68
N GLY A 68 16.47 1.77 2.39
CA GLY A 68 17.18 1.27 3.57
C GLY A 68 17.06 2.12 4.85
N SER A 69 16.30 3.23 4.86
CA SER A 69 16.12 4.07 6.05
C SER A 69 14.65 4.35 6.37
N GLU A 70 14.11 3.67 7.38
CA GLU A 70 12.76 3.93 7.90
C GLU A 70 12.59 5.37 8.40
N ARG A 71 13.64 5.94 9.01
CA ARG A 71 13.62 7.33 9.48
C ARG A 71 13.46 8.32 8.33
N ASN A 72 14.17 8.09 7.22
CA ASN A 72 14.05 8.95 6.04
C ASN A 72 12.71 8.77 5.35
N LYS A 73 12.19 7.54 5.24
CA LYS A 73 10.84 7.29 4.71
C LYS A 73 9.78 8.11 5.46
N LEU A 74 9.86 8.14 6.80
CA LEU A 74 8.92 8.90 7.62
C LEU A 74 9.06 10.41 7.40
N ARG A 75 10.30 10.93 7.37
CA ARG A 75 10.57 12.35 7.12
C ARG A 75 10.09 12.80 5.75
N ILE A 76 10.28 11.97 4.72
CA ILE A 76 9.83 12.24 3.35
C ILE A 76 8.31 12.34 3.31
N ALA A 77 7.58 11.40 3.94
CA ALA A 77 6.13 11.49 4.04
C ALA A 77 5.69 12.80 4.74
N GLN A 78 6.25 13.08 5.92
CA GLN A 78 5.93 14.27 6.72
C GLN A 78 6.22 15.61 6.01
N SER A 79 7.13 15.62 5.04
CA SER A 79 7.43 16.80 4.23
C SER A 79 6.39 17.10 3.13
N GLY A 80 5.33 16.29 3.01
CA GLY A 80 4.29 16.45 1.99
C GLY A 80 4.63 15.80 0.64
N ALA A 81 5.59 14.87 0.61
CA ALA A 81 5.97 14.17 -0.62
C ALA A 81 4.83 13.29 -1.16
N ILE A 82 4.02 12.66 -0.30
CA ILE A 82 2.96 11.75 -0.73
C ILE A 82 1.93 12.45 -1.64
N PRO A 83 1.30 13.58 -1.23
CA PRO A 83 0.42 14.33 -2.12
C PRO A 83 1.07 14.79 -3.43
N ALA A 84 2.34 15.22 -3.39
CA ALA A 84 3.07 15.65 -4.58
C ALA A 84 3.27 14.48 -5.57
N ILE A 85 3.66 13.30 -5.06
CA ILE A 85 3.81 12.08 -5.85
C ILE A 85 2.46 11.68 -6.48
N LEU A 86 1.36 11.72 -5.72
CA LEU A 86 0.03 11.39 -6.25
C LEU A 86 -0.41 12.32 -7.39
N LYS A 87 -0.03 13.60 -7.34
CA LYS A 87 -0.28 14.54 -8.43
C LYS A 87 0.51 14.17 -9.69
N ILE A 88 1.76 13.74 -9.53
CA ILE A 88 2.61 13.28 -10.65
C ILE A 88 2.05 12.01 -11.29
N LEU A 89 1.44 11.09 -10.52
CA LEU A 89 0.80 9.88 -11.08
C LEU A 89 -0.36 10.19 -12.05
N GLN A 90 -0.89 11.42 -12.01
CA GLN A 90 -1.94 11.88 -12.93
C GLN A 90 -1.35 12.49 -14.19
N TRP A 91 -0.03 12.72 -14.23
CA TRP A 91 0.64 13.20 -15.42
C TRP A 91 0.73 12.04 -16.40
N ARG A 92 0.31 12.31 -17.64
CA ARG A 92 0.29 11.33 -18.74
C ARG A 92 1.71 11.05 -19.27
N ASN A 93 2.66 10.81 -18.37
CA ASN A 93 4.07 10.55 -18.63
C ASN A 93 4.48 9.23 -17.98
N GLU A 94 4.86 8.26 -18.79
CA GLU A 94 5.10 6.87 -18.34
C GLU A 94 6.37 6.72 -17.52
N SER A 95 7.45 7.41 -17.94
CA SER A 95 8.73 7.38 -17.23
C SER A 95 8.59 7.91 -15.81
N LEU A 96 7.85 9.02 -15.65
CA LEU A 96 7.56 9.58 -14.34
C LEU A 96 6.55 8.74 -13.55
N LEU A 97 5.58 8.11 -14.22
CA LEU A 97 4.58 7.24 -13.58
C LEU A 97 5.25 6.06 -12.87
N GLU A 98 6.15 5.36 -13.57
CA GLU A 98 6.87 4.23 -13.00
C GLU A 98 7.71 4.66 -11.79
N LEU A 99 8.46 5.75 -11.94
CA LEU A 99 9.34 6.27 -10.90
C LEU A 99 8.55 6.76 -9.67
N ALA A 100 7.42 7.44 -9.89
CA ALA A 100 6.52 7.88 -8.84
C ALA A 100 5.87 6.70 -8.09
N LEU A 101 5.47 5.63 -8.81
CA LEU A 101 4.95 4.41 -8.19
C LEU A 101 6.03 3.68 -7.38
N ALA A 102 7.25 3.62 -7.90
CA ALA A 102 8.38 3.07 -7.16
C ALA A 102 8.64 3.86 -5.87
N ALA A 103 8.62 5.20 -5.94
CA ALA A 103 8.77 6.07 -4.78
C ALA A 103 7.69 5.80 -3.73
N LEU A 104 6.42 5.75 -4.16
CA LEU A 104 5.30 5.47 -3.28
C LEU A 104 5.38 4.06 -2.66
N LEU A 105 5.86 3.06 -3.40
CA LEU A 105 6.07 1.69 -2.91
C LEU A 105 7.15 1.62 -1.82
N ILE A 106 8.25 2.34 -1.98
CA ILE A 106 9.28 2.41 -0.93
C ILE A 106 8.71 3.12 0.30
N LEU A 107 7.98 4.22 0.12
CA LEU A 107 7.37 4.94 1.24
C LEU A 107 6.31 4.10 1.97
N SER A 108 5.50 3.31 1.25
CA SER A 108 4.48 2.45 1.85
C SER A 108 5.04 1.25 2.62
N SER A 109 6.30 0.91 2.41
CA SER A 109 6.96 -0.13 3.20
C SER A 109 7.15 0.27 4.66
N CYS A 110 7.18 1.59 4.95
CA CYS A 110 7.21 2.12 6.31
C CYS A 110 5.81 2.10 6.94
N SER A 111 5.65 1.46 8.10
CA SER A 111 4.36 1.37 8.80
C SER A 111 3.80 2.75 9.19
N GLY A 112 4.67 3.71 9.53
CA GLY A 112 4.29 5.07 9.91
C GLY A 112 3.63 5.86 8.78
N ASN A 113 3.98 5.57 7.52
CA ASN A 113 3.46 6.28 6.35
C ASN A 113 2.10 5.75 5.87
N LYS A 114 1.76 4.50 6.21
CA LYS A 114 0.55 3.82 5.67
C LYS A 114 -0.76 4.54 5.99
N PRO A 115 -0.98 5.09 7.21
CA PRO A 115 -2.18 5.87 7.50
C PRO A 115 -2.31 7.09 6.58
N GLU A 116 -1.20 7.80 6.35
CA GLU A 116 -1.16 8.98 5.48
C GLU A 116 -1.45 8.61 4.03
N ILE A 117 -0.79 7.58 3.50
CA ILE A 117 -1.02 7.07 2.14
C ILE A 117 -2.48 6.63 1.95
N ALA A 118 -3.07 5.99 2.95
CA ALA A 118 -4.47 5.59 2.87
C ALA A 118 -5.43 6.80 2.86
N SER A 119 -5.14 7.84 3.65
CA SER A 119 -5.96 9.06 3.72
C SER A 119 -5.75 10.05 2.57
N SER A 120 -4.63 9.94 1.83
CA SER A 120 -4.28 10.88 0.77
C SER A 120 -4.98 10.63 -0.58
N GLY A 121 -5.86 9.62 -0.65
CA GLY A 121 -6.52 9.21 -1.89
C GLY A 121 -5.67 8.26 -2.75
N ALA A 122 -4.49 7.84 -2.27
CA ALA A 122 -3.64 6.91 -3.01
C ALA A 122 -4.36 5.60 -3.37
N VAL A 123 -5.15 5.05 -2.45
CA VAL A 123 -5.88 3.78 -2.67
C VAL A 123 -6.79 3.86 -3.89
N GLN A 124 -7.58 4.94 -4.00
CA GLN A 124 -8.47 5.18 -5.13
C GLN A 124 -7.68 5.30 -6.43
N LEU A 125 -6.64 6.13 -6.45
CA LEU A 125 -5.82 6.37 -7.64
C LEU A 125 -5.14 5.08 -8.11
N LEU A 126 -4.57 4.30 -7.20
CA LEU A 126 -3.93 3.02 -7.52
C LEU A 126 -4.92 2.01 -8.11
N ILE A 127 -6.17 1.98 -7.63
CA ILE A 127 -7.21 1.10 -8.17
C ILE A 127 -7.62 1.55 -9.58
N GLN A 128 -7.72 2.85 -9.84
CA GLN A 128 -7.98 3.39 -11.18
C GLN A 128 -6.87 3.06 -12.18
N LEU A 129 -5.63 2.89 -11.72
CA LEU A 129 -4.51 2.48 -12.55
C LEU A 129 -4.55 0.98 -12.94
N LEU A 130 -5.28 0.12 -12.21
CA LEU A 130 -5.33 -1.33 -12.49
C LEU A 130 -6.01 -1.68 -13.84
N PRO A 131 -7.24 -1.20 -14.13
CA PRO A 131 -7.93 -1.50 -15.38
C PRO A 131 -7.43 -0.67 -16.57
N SER A 132 -6.63 0.38 -16.31
CA SER A 132 -6.29 1.35 -17.35
C SER A 132 -5.46 0.71 -18.48
N GLU A 133 -6.03 0.75 -19.68
CA GLU A 133 -5.38 0.47 -20.97
C GLU A 133 -4.19 1.44 -21.21
N PHE A 134 -4.12 2.53 -20.45
CA PHE A 134 -3.02 3.48 -20.43
C PHE A 134 -1.69 2.85 -19.98
N LEU A 135 -1.71 1.64 -19.40
CA LEU A 135 -0.51 0.87 -19.04
C LEU A 135 -0.17 -0.23 -20.06
N LYS A 136 -0.95 -0.40 -21.14
CA LYS A 136 -0.58 -1.32 -22.23
C LYS A 136 0.51 -0.75 -23.14
N TRP A 137 0.68 0.57 -23.19
CA TRP A 137 1.59 1.23 -24.14
C TRP A 137 2.95 1.65 -23.55
N ALA A 138 3.13 1.54 -22.21
CA ALA A 138 4.41 1.72 -21.51
C ALA A 138 5.52 0.75 -21.93
N ALA A 139 5.18 -0.20 -22.80
CA ALA A 139 6.08 -1.17 -23.39
C ALA A 139 6.85 -0.66 -24.63
N THR A 140 6.72 0.60 -25.07
CA THR A 140 7.22 0.96 -26.41
C THR A 140 8.69 1.41 -26.50
N ARG A 141 9.47 1.54 -25.41
CA ARG A 141 10.90 1.86 -25.57
C ARG A 141 11.82 1.13 -24.59
N VAL A 142 12.30 -0.02 -25.07
CA VAL A 142 13.73 -0.40 -25.24
C VAL A 142 13.90 -1.91 -24.96
N LEU A 143 14.21 -2.66 -26.03
CA LEU A 143 14.76 -4.02 -26.09
C LEU A 143 13.83 -5.21 -25.76
N VAL A 144 13.27 -5.77 -26.84
CA VAL A 144 13.21 -7.22 -27.18
C VAL A 144 13.50 -8.18 -26.02
N GLU A 145 12.46 -8.70 -25.36
CA GLU A 145 12.12 -10.14 -25.28
C GLU A 145 10.97 -10.42 -24.29
N ALA A 146 10.19 -11.45 -24.63
CA ALA A 146 9.30 -12.24 -23.78
C ALA A 146 7.97 -11.64 -23.28
N VAL A 147 6.89 -12.08 -23.93
CA VAL A 147 5.68 -12.68 -23.29
C VAL A 147 5.45 -12.24 -21.84
N ASP A 148 4.79 -11.09 -21.66
CA ASP A 148 3.91 -10.75 -20.52
C ASP A 148 3.72 -9.21 -20.54
N GLY A 149 2.77 -8.73 -21.35
CA GLY A 149 2.53 -7.31 -21.65
C GLY A 149 1.95 -6.46 -20.50
N THR A 150 2.46 -6.61 -19.28
CA THR A 150 2.12 -5.73 -18.13
C THR A 150 3.38 -5.14 -17.54
N GLY A 151 3.56 -3.82 -17.71
CA GLY A 151 4.70 -3.09 -17.19
C GLY A 151 4.78 -3.06 -15.65
N PRO A 152 5.95 -2.72 -15.09
CA PRO A 152 6.23 -2.67 -13.64
C PRO A 152 5.26 -1.77 -12.85
N CYS A 153 4.59 -0.83 -13.51
CA CYS A 153 3.59 0.06 -12.91
C CYS A 153 2.44 -0.69 -12.21
N LYS A 154 1.81 -1.68 -12.87
CA LYS A 154 0.69 -2.44 -12.25
C LYS A 154 1.17 -3.24 -11.05
N GLU A 155 2.38 -3.80 -11.15
CA GLU A 155 3.00 -4.56 -10.10
C GLU A 155 3.31 -3.69 -8.86
N HIS A 156 3.86 -2.49 -9.07
CA HIS A 156 4.09 -1.52 -8.01
C HIS A 156 2.79 -1.08 -7.35
N ALA A 157 1.75 -0.78 -8.16
CA ALA A 157 0.44 -0.37 -7.65
C ALA A 157 -0.21 -1.43 -6.75
N VAL A 158 -0.27 -2.68 -7.22
CA VAL A 158 -0.78 -3.80 -6.40
C VAL A 158 0.12 -4.05 -5.19
N GLY A 159 1.44 -3.90 -5.34
CA GLY A 159 2.40 -4.00 -4.25
C GLY A 159 2.13 -3.03 -3.10
N ILE A 160 1.84 -1.77 -3.41
CA ILE A 160 1.47 -0.74 -2.42
C ILE A 160 0.19 -1.16 -1.69
N LEU A 161 -0.84 -1.57 -2.43
CA LEU A 161 -2.12 -2.03 -1.85
C LEU A 161 -1.93 -3.24 -0.92
N VAL A 162 -1.08 -4.20 -1.29
CA VAL A 162 -0.71 -5.35 -0.44
C VAL A 162 -0.01 -4.88 0.84
N GLN A 163 0.97 -3.98 0.74
CA GLN A 163 1.72 -3.50 1.92
C GLN A 163 0.84 -2.76 2.92
N ILE A 164 -0.08 -1.93 2.43
CA ILE A 164 -1.05 -1.21 3.25
C ILE A 164 -2.02 -2.22 3.89
N CYS A 165 -2.63 -3.11 3.09
CA CYS A 165 -3.60 -4.09 3.59
C CYS A 165 -3.00 -5.06 4.62
N ARG A 166 -1.76 -5.53 4.41
CA ARG A 166 -1.05 -6.39 5.39
C ARG A 166 -0.83 -5.70 6.73
N SER A 167 -0.71 -4.38 6.75
CA SER A 167 -0.45 -3.63 7.99
C SER A 167 -1.66 -3.55 8.91
N CYS A 168 -2.86 -3.44 8.35
CA CYS A 168 -4.10 -3.42 9.10
C CYS A 168 -5.25 -3.85 8.18
N ARG A 169 -5.44 -5.16 8.07
CA ARG A 169 -6.39 -5.77 7.15
C ARG A 169 -7.78 -5.18 7.35
N ASP A 170 -8.28 -5.16 8.58
CA ASP A 170 -9.65 -4.73 8.88
C ASP A 170 -9.91 -3.27 8.53
N ARG A 171 -8.89 -2.41 8.70
CA ARG A 171 -8.98 -0.99 8.35
C ARG A 171 -9.00 -0.75 6.85
N TYR A 172 -8.09 -1.38 6.11
CA TYR A 172 -7.86 -1.05 4.70
C TYR A 172 -8.63 -1.93 3.72
N ARG A 173 -9.06 -3.13 4.13
CA ARG A 173 -9.90 -4.03 3.33
C ARG A 173 -11.17 -3.33 2.84
N GLY A 174 -11.89 -2.68 3.76
CA GLY A 174 -13.15 -1.99 3.43
C GLY A 174 -12.94 -0.88 2.42
N MET A 175 -11.84 -0.13 2.54
CA MET A 175 -11.48 0.93 1.58
C MET A 175 -11.21 0.34 0.19
N ILE A 176 -10.34 -0.68 0.10
CA ILE A 176 -9.95 -1.29 -1.18
C ILE A 176 -11.15 -1.91 -1.91
N LEU A 177 -12.07 -2.55 -1.18
CA LEU A 177 -13.28 -3.14 -1.77
C LEU A 177 -14.27 -2.07 -2.24
N ARG A 178 -14.47 -0.99 -1.47
CA ARG A 178 -15.38 0.11 -1.83
C ARG A 178 -14.95 0.84 -3.10
N GLU A 179 -13.64 1.00 -3.29
CA GLU A 179 -13.07 1.62 -4.49
C GLU A 179 -13.11 0.71 -5.73
N GLY A 180 -13.63 -0.52 -5.61
CA GLY A 180 -13.86 -1.39 -6.77
C GLY A 180 -12.62 -2.13 -7.28
N ALA A 181 -11.68 -2.51 -6.39
CA ALA A 181 -10.46 -3.21 -6.80
C ALA A 181 -10.69 -4.61 -7.44
N MET A 182 -11.83 -5.26 -7.16
CA MET A 182 -12.04 -6.68 -7.48
C MET A 182 -11.92 -7.03 -8.97
N PRO A 183 -12.57 -6.32 -9.93
CA PRO A 183 -12.47 -6.67 -11.34
C PRO A 183 -11.03 -6.57 -11.86
N GLY A 184 -10.32 -5.48 -11.53
CA GLY A 184 -8.94 -5.27 -11.95
C GLY A 184 -7.98 -6.29 -11.35
N LEU A 185 -8.17 -6.69 -10.09
CA LEU A 185 -7.36 -7.72 -9.44
C LEU A 185 -7.62 -9.12 -10.01
N LEU A 186 -8.87 -9.46 -10.32
CA LEU A 186 -9.21 -10.72 -10.96
C LEU A 186 -8.60 -10.82 -12.35
N GLN A 187 -8.71 -9.76 -13.16
CA GLN A 187 -8.08 -9.70 -14.47
C GLN A 187 -6.56 -9.83 -14.37
N LEU A 188 -5.91 -9.07 -13.48
CA LEU A 188 -4.46 -9.14 -13.27
C LEU A 188 -3.99 -10.51 -12.76
N SER A 189 -4.83 -11.25 -12.05
CA SER A 189 -4.50 -12.59 -11.55
C SER A 189 -4.39 -13.66 -12.64
N VAL A 190 -5.01 -13.41 -13.81
CA VAL A 190 -5.02 -14.29 -14.97
C VAL A 190 -4.06 -13.77 -16.04
N ASP A 191 -4.18 -12.49 -16.41
CA ASP A 191 -3.53 -11.90 -17.58
C ASP A 191 -2.27 -11.07 -17.28
N GLY A 192 -1.89 -10.95 -16.00
CA GLY A 192 -0.72 -10.19 -15.57
C GLY A 192 0.60 -10.96 -15.70
N SER A 193 1.72 -10.23 -15.58
CA SER A 193 3.06 -10.80 -15.43
C SER A 193 3.13 -11.75 -14.23
N ARG A 194 4.14 -12.62 -14.19
CA ARG A 194 4.34 -13.53 -13.04
C ARG A 194 4.27 -12.80 -11.69
N GLN A 195 5.01 -11.69 -11.54
CA GLN A 195 5.05 -10.91 -10.30
C GLN A 195 3.71 -10.19 -10.03
N ALA A 196 3.06 -9.64 -11.07
CA ALA A 196 1.76 -9.01 -10.93
C ALA A 196 0.68 -10.02 -10.50
N ARG A 197 0.69 -11.23 -11.05
CA ARG A 197 -0.22 -12.33 -10.67
C ARG A 197 -0.01 -12.76 -9.22
N GLU A 198 1.25 -12.94 -8.80
CA GLU A 198 1.59 -13.31 -7.43
C GLU A 198 1.09 -12.25 -6.43
N LYS A 199 1.33 -10.97 -6.72
CA LYS A 199 0.86 -9.85 -5.87
C LYS A 199 -0.67 -9.70 -5.90
N ALA A 200 -1.31 -9.85 -7.06
CA ALA A 200 -2.76 -9.77 -7.19
C ALA A 200 -3.45 -10.90 -6.40
N LYS A 201 -2.95 -12.14 -6.51
CA LYS A 201 -3.43 -13.28 -5.70
C LYS A 201 -3.22 -13.04 -4.21
N ALA A 202 -2.08 -12.49 -3.80
CA ALA A 202 -1.81 -12.14 -2.42
C ALA A 202 -2.82 -11.09 -1.89
N LEU A 203 -3.13 -10.07 -2.68
CA LEU A 203 -4.12 -9.08 -2.30
C LEU A 203 -5.53 -9.68 -2.22
N LEU A 204 -5.94 -10.45 -3.23
CA LEU A 204 -7.22 -11.17 -3.23
C LEU A 204 -7.37 -12.06 -2.00
N PHE A 205 -6.30 -12.73 -1.56
CA PHE A 205 -6.30 -13.51 -0.33
C PHE A 205 -6.53 -12.65 0.91
N LEU A 206 -5.89 -11.49 1.02
CA LEU A 206 -6.12 -10.54 2.12
C LEU A 206 -7.56 -9.98 2.10
N LEU A 207 -8.13 -9.81 0.91
CA LEU A 207 -9.49 -9.32 0.69
C LEU A 207 -10.56 -10.42 0.77
N ARG A 208 -10.20 -11.71 0.83
CA ARG A 208 -11.16 -12.81 1.05
C ARG A 208 -11.69 -12.76 2.47
N ASP A 209 -12.98 -12.98 2.71
CA ASP A 209 -13.49 -13.12 4.09
C ASP A 209 -12.97 -14.42 4.70
N CYS A 210 -12.27 -14.32 5.83
CA CYS A 210 -12.25 -15.43 6.78
C CYS A 210 -12.98 -14.88 8.00
N SER A 211 -14.27 -15.18 8.13
CA SER A 211 -15.00 -14.92 9.38
C SER A 211 -14.19 -15.49 10.53
N HIS A 212 -13.70 -14.65 11.44
CA HIS A 212 -13.40 -14.95 12.86
C HIS A 212 -13.06 -13.61 13.54
N GLY A 213 -14.02 -13.03 14.26
CA GLY A 213 -13.75 -11.81 15.05
C GLY A 213 -14.95 -10.89 15.36
N GLY A 214 -16.13 -11.14 14.79
CA GLY A 214 -17.36 -10.46 15.23
C GLY A 214 -17.92 -11.09 16.50
N SER A 215 -17.37 -10.76 17.66
CA SER A 215 -17.99 -11.10 18.95
C SER A 215 -19.32 -10.35 19.09
N SER A 216 -20.43 -11.02 18.80
CA SER A 216 -21.63 -10.76 19.59
C SER A 216 -21.50 -11.67 20.82
N ARG A 217 -21.21 -11.09 21.99
CA ARG A 217 -21.18 -11.78 23.30
C ARG A 217 -22.39 -12.72 23.53
N VAL A 218 -23.51 -12.41 22.89
CA VAL A 218 -24.74 -13.21 22.87
C VAL A 218 -24.56 -14.54 22.13
N LYS A 219 -23.90 -14.60 20.96
CA LYS A 219 -23.70 -15.86 20.20
C LYS A 219 -22.71 -16.80 20.87
N GLN A 220 -21.70 -16.27 21.56
CA GLN A 220 -20.70 -17.09 22.24
C GLN A 220 -21.26 -17.72 23.52
N SER A 221 -22.05 -16.97 24.30
CA SER A 221 -22.76 -17.52 25.48
C SER A 221 -23.75 -18.61 25.09
N LYS A 222 -24.47 -18.41 23.96
CA LYS A 222 -25.42 -19.40 23.43
C LYS A 222 -24.75 -20.69 22.97
N ARG A 223 -23.53 -20.62 22.40
CA ARG A 223 -22.76 -21.82 22.01
C ARG A 223 -22.22 -22.58 23.22
N VAL A 224 -21.66 -21.89 24.22
CA VAL A 224 -21.10 -22.55 25.42
C VAL A 224 -22.19 -23.27 26.21
N LEU A 225 -23.37 -22.66 26.37
CA LEU A 225 -24.51 -23.30 27.02
C LEU A 225 -25.02 -24.52 26.24
N PHE A 226 -25.05 -24.44 24.91
CA PHE A 226 -25.49 -25.54 24.06
C PHE A 226 -24.52 -26.73 24.10
N GLU A 227 -23.21 -26.47 24.11
CA GLU A 227 -22.19 -27.52 24.22
C GLU A 227 -22.18 -28.21 25.58
N GLU A 228 -22.39 -27.48 26.68
CA GLU A 228 -22.47 -28.09 28.02
C GLU A 228 -23.72 -28.95 28.20
N VAL A 229 -24.87 -28.55 27.63
CA VAL A 229 -26.10 -29.36 27.66
C VAL A 229 -25.96 -30.63 26.82
N MET A 230 -25.38 -30.55 25.62
CA MET A 230 -25.10 -31.74 24.80
C MET A 230 -24.18 -32.73 25.52
N ARG A 231 -23.17 -32.21 26.24
CA ARG A 231 -22.27 -33.02 27.06
C ARG A 231 -22.98 -33.73 28.22
N GLN A 232 -24.04 -33.14 28.78
CA GLN A 232 -24.86 -33.77 29.83
C GLN A 232 -25.87 -34.78 29.28
N ILE A 233 -26.34 -34.60 28.05
CA ILE A 233 -27.21 -35.57 27.36
C ILE A 233 -26.42 -36.84 26.99
N ASP A 234 -25.19 -36.68 26.50
CA ASP A 234 -24.31 -37.81 26.17
C ASP A 234 -23.82 -38.57 27.43
N GLY A 235 -23.99 -37.99 28.61
CA GLY A 235 -23.63 -38.57 29.91
C GLY A 235 -24.58 -39.64 30.46
N GLY A 236 -25.62 -40.05 29.71
CA GLY A 236 -26.44 -41.23 30.04
C GLY A 236 -27.49 -41.02 31.15
N GLY A 237 -28.15 -39.87 31.18
CA GLY A 237 -29.30 -39.62 32.07
C GLY A 237 -30.64 -39.97 31.43
N ARG A 238 -31.56 -40.59 32.20
CA ARG A 238 -32.91 -41.04 31.76
C ARG A 238 -33.63 -39.98 30.91
N ALA A 239 -34.32 -40.43 29.87
CA ALA A 239 -34.97 -39.60 28.84
C ALA A 239 -35.88 -38.46 29.34
N GLY A 240 -36.41 -38.55 30.57
CA GLY A 240 -37.20 -37.46 31.19
C GLY A 240 -36.38 -36.22 31.59
N THR A 241 -35.12 -36.39 31.97
CA THR A 241 -34.21 -35.28 32.34
C THR A 241 -33.72 -34.51 31.12
N SER A 242 -33.56 -35.19 29.98
CA SER A 242 -33.10 -34.56 28.72
C SER A 242 -34.11 -33.55 28.18
N ILE A 243 -35.42 -33.81 28.34
CA ILE A 243 -36.47 -32.90 27.90
C ILE A 243 -36.51 -31.64 28.79
N GLN A 244 -36.40 -31.78 30.11
CA GLN A 244 -36.38 -30.64 31.04
C GLN A 244 -35.18 -29.70 30.80
N LEU A 245 -33.99 -30.26 30.53
CA LEU A 245 -32.79 -29.47 30.24
C LEU A 245 -32.90 -28.68 28.92
N VAL A 246 -33.56 -29.25 27.91
CA VAL A 246 -33.82 -28.57 26.63
C VAL A 246 -34.86 -27.47 26.79
N GLU A 247 -35.91 -27.68 27.58
CA GLU A 247 -36.90 -26.63 27.88
C GLU A 247 -36.29 -25.46 28.67
N GLU A 248 -35.45 -25.73 29.66
CA GLU A 248 -34.73 -24.71 30.42
C GLU A 248 -33.74 -23.92 29.54
N MET A 249 -33.10 -24.60 28.58
CA MET A 249 -32.24 -23.97 27.59
C MET A 249 -33.05 -23.03 26.67
N ILE A 250 -34.21 -23.43 26.19
CA ILE A 250 -35.08 -22.57 25.36
C ILE A 250 -35.52 -21.34 26.16
N ALA A 251 -35.82 -21.47 27.45
CA ALA A 251 -36.17 -20.35 28.32
C ALA A 251 -35.01 -19.34 28.46
N LYS A 252 -33.78 -19.81 28.69
CA LYS A 252 -32.58 -18.95 28.81
C LYS A 252 -32.12 -18.33 27.48
N LEU A 253 -32.52 -18.88 26.34
CA LEU A 253 -32.21 -18.33 25.02
C LEU A 253 -33.15 -17.18 24.59
N ARG A 254 -34.30 -17.04 25.26
CA ARG A 254 -35.35 -16.04 24.97
C ARG A 254 -35.19 -14.72 25.75
N THR A 255 -34.35 -14.68 26.78
CA THR A 255 -33.88 -13.45 27.48
C THR A 255 -32.55 -12.98 26.93
#